data_AF-A0A0C3DKW1-F1
#
_entry.id   AF-A0A0C3DKW1-F1
#
_cell.length_a   1.000
_cell.length_b   1.000
_cell.length_c   1.000
_cell.angle_alpha   90.00
_cell.angle_beta   90.00
_cell.angle_gamma   90.00
#
_symmetry.space_group_name_H-M   'P 1'
#
loop_
_entity.id
_entity.type
_entity.pdbx_description
1 polymer ?
#
loop_
_entity_poly.entity_id
_entity_poly.type
_entity_poly.pdbx_seq_one_letter_code
_entity_poly.pdbx_strand_id
1 'polypeptide(L)'
;MVAWHKVFLPRWFQYLSTIDNIWKLDHPDHVTIPQAIWDRKVKIKHIISARDEPVFFLLKQRTYKWHSEMGDRTEKAIQAFFNRYVKLDTPAARRNYVAWAVPVPEEKVDARGRKVLVPPPIYPYMWQDVQDGSNGLVSCASLCSTLLISS
;
A
#
# COMPACT_ATOMS: atom_id res chain seq x y z
N MET A 1 -17.52 6.59 -20.33
CA MET A 1 -16.96 7.16 -19.08
C MET A 1 -17.63 6.68 -17.79
N VAL A 2 -18.96 6.51 -17.71
CA VAL A 2 -19.63 6.08 -16.46
C VAL A 2 -19.15 4.72 -15.96
N ALA A 3 -19.03 3.71 -16.83
CA ALA A 3 -18.52 2.38 -16.46
C ALA A 3 -17.07 2.41 -15.96
N TRP A 4 -16.23 3.26 -16.56
CA TRP A 4 -14.85 3.47 -16.12
C TRP A 4 -14.78 3.97 -14.67
N HIS A 5 -15.48 5.07 -14.36
CA HIS A 5 -15.43 5.66 -13.03
C HIS A 5 -16.20 4.87 -11.96
N LYS A 6 -17.36 4.30 -12.30
CA LYS A 6 -18.24 3.66 -11.31
C LYS A 6 -17.97 2.16 -11.12
N VAL A 7 -17.31 1.50 -12.06
CA VAL A 7 -17.14 0.04 -12.03
C VAL A 7 -15.68 -0.37 -12.16
N PHE A 8 -14.98 0.17 -13.17
CA PHE A 8 -13.60 -0.23 -13.45
C PHE A 8 -12.64 0.25 -12.36
N LEU A 9 -12.56 1.56 -12.13
CA LEU A 9 -11.62 2.15 -11.17
C LEU A 9 -11.78 1.64 -9.73
N PRO A 10 -13.00 1.52 -9.16
CA PRO A 10 -13.15 0.99 -7.80
C PRO A 10 -12.61 -0.44 -7.64
N ARG A 11 -12.83 -1.31 -8.64
CA ARG A 11 -12.32 -2.69 -8.63
C ARG A 11 -10.80 -2.74 -8.82
N TRP A 12 -10.28 -1.87 -9.67
CA TRP A 12 -8.85 -1.70 -9.82
C TRP A 12 -8.19 -1.25 -8.51
N PHE A 13 -8.74 -0.25 -7.81
CA PHE A 13 -8.21 0.19 -6.52
C PHE A 13 -8.33 -0.87 -5.43
N GLN A 14 -9.41 -1.66 -5.44
CA GLN A 14 -9.53 -2.83 -4.57
C GLN A 14 -8.40 -3.83 -4.84
N TYR A 15 -8.10 -4.13 -6.10
CA TYR A 15 -6.95 -4.96 -6.45
C TYR A 15 -5.62 -4.33 -6.03
N LEU A 16 -5.42 -3.03 -6.23
CA LEU A 16 -4.19 -2.37 -5.80
C LEU A 16 -3.95 -2.49 -4.29
N SER A 17 -5.02 -2.52 -3.49
CA SER A 17 -4.90 -2.72 -2.04
C SER A 17 -4.42 -4.13 -1.66
N THR A 18 -4.39 -5.08 -2.61
CA THR A 18 -3.90 -6.45 -2.40
C THR A 18 -2.51 -6.69 -2.96
N ILE A 19 -1.91 -5.71 -3.66
CA ILE A 19 -0.58 -5.88 -4.24
C ILE A 19 0.48 -5.18 -3.41
N ASP A 20 1.64 -5.84 -3.39
CA ASP A 20 2.75 -5.51 -2.51
C ASP A 20 3.57 -4.34 -3.03
N ASN A 21 3.58 -4.15 -4.34
CA ASN A 21 4.32 -3.10 -4.99
C ASN A 21 3.46 -2.43 -6.07
N ILE A 22 2.77 -1.37 -5.68
CA ILE A 22 1.95 -0.54 -6.56
C ILE A 22 2.75 0.26 -7.60
N TRP A 23 4.09 0.22 -7.55
CA TRP A 23 4.96 0.94 -8.48
C TRP A 23 5.35 0.10 -9.70
N LYS A 24 5.24 -1.22 -9.61
CA LYS A 24 5.54 -2.15 -10.71
C LYS A 24 4.31 -2.53 -11.54
N LEU A 25 3.43 -1.56 -11.81
CA LEU A 25 2.12 -1.84 -12.45
C LEU A 25 2.23 -2.51 -13.83
N ASP A 26 3.35 -2.33 -14.52
CA ASP A 26 3.66 -2.92 -15.82
C ASP A 26 4.09 -4.39 -15.75
N HIS A 27 4.21 -4.98 -14.55
CA HIS A 27 4.42 -6.41 -14.40
C HIS A 27 3.29 -7.18 -15.12
N PRO A 28 3.61 -8.22 -15.92
CA PRO A 28 2.60 -8.95 -16.71
C PRO A 28 1.39 -9.40 -15.88
N ASP A 29 1.62 -9.91 -14.66
CA ASP A 29 0.55 -10.35 -13.76
C ASP A 29 -0.43 -9.22 -13.44
N HIS A 30 0.07 -8.00 -13.21
CA HIS A 30 -0.75 -6.83 -12.91
C HIS A 30 -1.48 -6.28 -14.14
N VAL A 31 -1.04 -6.60 -15.36
CA VAL A 31 -1.68 -6.18 -16.63
C VAL A 31 -2.86 -7.10 -16.99
N THR A 32 -2.82 -8.38 -16.57
CA THR A 32 -3.94 -9.31 -16.82
C THR A 32 -5.21 -8.94 -16.06
N ILE A 33 -5.06 -8.37 -14.85
CA ILE A 33 -6.18 -7.98 -13.99
C ILE A 33 -7.04 -6.84 -14.56
N PRO A 34 -6.49 -5.69 -14.99
CA PRO A 34 -7.30 -4.65 -15.61
C PRO A 34 -7.96 -5.16 -16.89
N GLN A 35 -7.30 -6.01 -17.69
CA GLN A 35 -7.94 -6.66 -18.84
C GLN A 35 -9.16 -7.49 -18.41
N ALA A 36 -9.03 -8.34 -17.39
CA ALA A 36 -10.15 -9.14 -16.89
C ALA A 36 -11.31 -8.29 -16.33
N ILE A 37 -11.01 -7.18 -15.64
CA ILE A 37 -12.03 -6.21 -15.20
C ILE A 37 -12.71 -5.58 -16.41
N TRP A 38 -11.94 -5.21 -17.43
CA TRP A 38 -12.43 -4.59 -18.66
C TRP A 38 -13.40 -5.52 -19.38
N ASP A 39 -12.96 -6.74 -19.72
CA ASP A 39 -13.74 -7.71 -20.48
C ASP A 39 -15.05 -8.07 -19.78
N ARG A 40 -15.05 -8.10 -18.44
CA ARG A 40 -16.23 -8.44 -17.66
C ARG A 40 -17.22 -7.29 -17.53
N LYS A 41 -16.78 -6.03 -17.57
CA LYS A 41 -17.57 -4.88 -17.11
C LYS A 41 -17.73 -3.75 -18.12
N VAL A 42 -16.92 -3.75 -19.18
CA VAL A 42 -16.92 -2.73 -20.23
C VAL A 42 -17.33 -3.39 -21.54
N LYS A 43 -18.37 -2.86 -22.19
CA LYS A 43 -18.91 -3.45 -23.43
C LYS A 43 -18.04 -3.21 -24.67
N ILE A 44 -17.05 -2.34 -24.56
CA ILE A 44 -16.19 -1.94 -25.68
C ILE A 44 -15.04 -2.94 -25.75
N LYS A 45 -14.84 -3.58 -26.89
CA LYS A 45 -13.68 -4.47 -27.09
C LYS A 45 -12.41 -3.63 -27.12
N HIS A 46 -11.48 -3.95 -26.23
CA HIS A 46 -10.19 -3.25 -26.15
C HIS A 46 -9.16 -4.15 -25.45
N ILE A 47 -7.90 -4.00 -25.85
CA ILE A 47 -6.78 -4.74 -25.28
C ILE A 47 -5.94 -3.74 -24.46
N ILE A 48 -5.92 -3.93 -23.15
CA ILE A 48 -5.10 -3.20 -22.21
C ILE A 48 -3.69 -3.79 -22.27
N SER A 49 -2.73 -2.97 -22.70
CA SER A 49 -1.31 -3.34 -22.80
C SER A 49 -0.45 -2.38 -21.98
N ALA A 50 0.65 -2.87 -21.41
CA ALA A 50 1.55 -2.05 -20.62
C ALA A 50 2.27 -0.94 -21.41
N ARG A 51 2.49 -1.18 -22.71
CA ARG A 51 3.31 -0.33 -23.61
C ARG A 51 2.42 0.37 -24.63
N ASP A 52 2.63 1.68 -24.75
CA ASP A 52 2.06 2.58 -25.77
C ASP A 52 0.52 2.56 -25.89
N GLU A 53 -0.16 2.13 -24.84
CA GLU A 53 -1.61 2.03 -24.82
C GLU A 53 -2.22 3.11 -23.88
N PRO A 54 -3.12 3.97 -24.40
CA PRO A 54 -3.67 5.09 -23.65
C PRO A 54 -4.51 4.70 -22.42
N VAL A 55 -5.25 3.59 -22.43
CA VAL A 55 -6.05 3.15 -21.27
C VAL A 55 -5.17 2.76 -20.10
N PHE A 56 -4.07 2.04 -20.34
CA PHE A 56 -3.12 1.66 -19.30
C PHE A 56 -2.34 2.87 -18.77
N PHE A 57 -1.99 3.84 -19.63
CA PHE A 57 -1.40 5.10 -19.19
C PHE A 57 -2.35 5.88 -18.25
N LEU A 58 -3.62 6.02 -18.63
CA LEU A 58 -4.64 6.64 -17.79
C LEU A 58 -4.85 5.89 -16.48
N LEU A 59 -4.76 4.57 -16.51
CA LEU A 59 -4.84 3.73 -15.32
C LEU A 59 -3.69 4.04 -14.35
N LYS A 60 -2.44 4.08 -14.84
CA LYS A 60 -1.25 4.47 -14.05
C LYS A 60 -1.43 5.85 -13.42
N GLN A 61 -1.86 6.84 -14.19
CA GLN A 61 -2.09 8.19 -13.66
C GLN A 61 -3.15 8.21 -12.54
N ARG A 62 -4.23 7.44 -12.69
CA ARG A 62 -5.27 7.34 -11.67
C ARG A 62 -4.81 6.61 -10.43
N THR A 63 -3.97 5.59 -10.56
CA THR A 63 -3.31 4.92 -9.43
C THR A 63 -2.49 5.90 -8.62
N TYR A 64 -1.61 6.67 -9.26
CA TYR A 64 -0.75 7.64 -8.55
C TYR A 64 -1.56 8.74 -7.87
N LYS A 65 -2.58 9.27 -8.56
CA LYS A 65 -3.48 10.26 -7.97
C LYS A 65 -4.20 9.70 -6.75
N TRP A 66 -4.76 8.50 -6.85
CA TRP A 66 -5.45 7.85 -5.74
C TRP A 66 -4.53 7.61 -4.54
N HIS A 67 -3.30 7.13 -4.80
CA HIS A 67 -2.32 6.90 -3.75
C HIS A 67 -1.91 8.21 -3.04
N SER A 68 -1.65 9.27 -3.81
CA SER A 68 -1.36 10.60 -3.25
C SER A 68 -2.52 11.12 -2.40
N GLU A 69 -3.76 11.04 -2.91
CA GLU A 69 -4.95 11.47 -2.17
C GLU A 69 -5.16 10.67 -0.88
N MET A 70 -4.83 9.38 -0.87
CA MET A 70 -4.88 8.56 0.36
C MET A 70 -3.83 9.01 1.38
N GLY A 71 -2.61 9.33 0.93
CA GLY A 71 -1.56 9.90 1.79
C GLY A 71 -2.03 11.19 2.45
N ASP A 72 -2.51 12.16 1.65
CA ASP A 72 -3.00 13.45 2.15
C ASP A 72 -4.15 13.29 3.15
N ARG A 73 -5.08 12.38 2.87
CA ARG A 73 -6.22 12.11 3.78
C ARG A 73 -5.75 11.46 5.08
N THR A 74 -4.79 10.55 5.01
CA THR A 74 -4.22 9.89 6.18
C THR A 74 -3.51 10.90 7.07
N GLU A 75 -2.69 11.78 6.50
CA GLU A 75 -2.03 12.86 7.23
C GLU A 75 -3.05 13.76 7.95
N LYS A 76 -4.10 14.21 7.23
CA LYS A 76 -5.17 15.02 7.81
C LYS A 76 -5.93 14.30 8.92
N ALA A 77 -6.19 13.00 8.77
CA ALA A 77 -6.85 12.20 9.79
C ALA A 77 -6.00 12.06 11.06
N ILE A 78 -4.69 11.82 10.91
CA ILE A 78 -3.74 11.76 12.02
C ILE A 78 -3.66 13.12 12.71
N GLN A 79 -3.57 14.21 11.95
CA GLN A 79 -3.56 15.56 12.50
C GLN A 79 -4.85 15.87 13.27
N ALA A 80 -6.01 15.57 12.69
CA ALA A 80 -7.32 15.75 13.34
C ALA A 80 -7.44 14.92 14.62
N PHE A 81 -6.91 13.69 14.62
CA PHE A 81 -6.82 12.85 15.81
C PHE A 81 -6.02 13.56 16.91
N PHE A 82 -4.79 13.99 16.65
CA PHE A 82 -3.97 14.65 17.67
C PHE A 82 -4.56 15.98 18.15
N ASN A 83 -5.13 16.78 17.25
CA ASN A 83 -5.77 18.04 17.61
C ASN A 83 -6.99 17.86 18.54
N ARG A 84 -7.62 16.68 18.53
CA ARG A 84 -8.73 16.37 19.45
C ARG A 84 -8.28 16.14 20.89
N TYR A 85 -7.01 15.81 21.14
CA TYR A 85 -6.51 15.47 22.46
C TYR A 85 -5.44 16.46 22.93
N VAL A 86 -5.85 17.45 23.74
CA VAL A 86 -4.94 18.47 24.34
C VAL A 86 -3.74 17.83 25.05
N LYS A 87 -3.91 16.65 25.66
CA LYS A 87 -2.83 15.89 26.32
C LYS A 87 -1.71 15.46 25.35
N LEU A 88 -1.98 15.45 24.05
CA LEU A 88 -1.05 15.07 22.98
C LEU A 88 -0.60 16.29 22.16
N ASP A 89 -0.74 17.52 22.67
CA ASP A 89 -0.42 18.72 21.88
C ASP A 89 1.09 19.01 21.78
N THR A 90 1.89 18.41 22.66
CA THR A 90 3.35 18.56 22.60
C THR A 90 4.00 17.49 21.72
N PRO A 91 5.09 17.80 21.00
CA PRO A 91 5.84 16.81 20.22
C PRO A 91 6.27 15.59 21.04
N ALA A 92 6.65 15.79 22.31
CA ALA A 92 7.02 14.70 23.22
C ALA A 92 5.84 13.78 23.53
N ALA A 93 4.66 14.34 23.82
CA ALA A 93 3.47 13.55 24.08
C ALA A 93 3.01 12.76 22.84
N ARG A 94 3.07 13.37 21.63
CA ARG A 94 2.80 12.65 20.38
C ARG A 94 3.79 11.52 20.14
N ARG A 95 5.09 11.75 20.34
CA ARG A 95 6.12 10.71 20.21
C ARG A 95 5.86 9.55 21.15
N ASN A 96 5.57 9.83 22.43
CA ASN A 96 5.29 8.79 23.43
C ASN A 96 4.01 8.02 23.09
N TYR A 97 2.97 8.70 22.62
CA TYR A 97 1.75 8.06 22.17
C TYR A 97 2.00 7.14 20.96
N VAL A 98 2.75 7.61 19.95
CA VAL A 98 3.10 6.80 18.78
C VAL A 98 3.92 5.59 19.21
N ALA A 99 4.92 5.75 20.08
CA ALA A 99 5.73 4.64 20.58
C ALA A 99 4.89 3.60 21.36
N TRP A 100 3.83 4.03 22.05
CA TRP A 100 2.89 3.13 22.73
C TRP A 100 1.90 2.47 21.75
N ALA A 101 1.36 3.22 20.80
CA ALA A 101 0.31 2.77 19.90
C ALA A 101 0.82 1.93 18.72
N VAL A 102 2.07 2.16 18.30
CA VAL A 102 2.74 1.48 17.20
C VAL A 102 3.70 0.46 17.82
N PRO A 103 3.33 -0.83 17.90
CA PRO A 103 4.14 -1.82 18.58
C PRO A 103 5.46 -2.03 17.81
N VAL A 104 6.57 -1.98 18.54
CA VAL A 104 7.93 -2.13 18.00
C VAL A 104 8.21 -3.61 17.74
N PRO A 105 8.88 -3.98 16.63
CA PRO A 105 9.25 -5.36 16.38
C PRO A 105 10.30 -5.84 17.40
N GLU A 106 10.22 -7.12 17.75
CA GLU A 106 11.20 -7.77 18.64
C GLU A 106 12.48 -8.09 17.86
N GLU A 107 13.65 -7.71 18.37
CA GLU A 107 14.91 -8.14 17.79
C GLU A 107 15.23 -9.59 18.23
N LYS A 108 15.39 -10.50 17.27
CA LYS A 108 15.80 -11.90 17.51
C LYS A 108 17.06 -12.22 16.73
N VAL A 109 17.83 -13.18 17.23
CA VAL A 109 19.01 -13.70 16.54
C VAL A 109 18.59 -14.96 15.78
N ASP A 110 18.80 -14.98 14.46
CA ASP A 110 18.52 -16.16 13.65
C ASP A 110 19.58 -17.26 13.86
N ALA A 111 19.33 -18.44 13.30
CA ALA A 111 20.26 -19.58 13.40
C ALA A 111 21.66 -19.31 12.79
N ARG A 112 21.84 -18.19 12.07
CA ARG A 112 23.11 -17.76 11.47
C ARG A 112 23.76 -16.61 12.26
N GLY A 113 23.24 -16.25 13.43
CA GLY A 113 23.76 -15.16 14.25
C GLY A 113 23.35 -13.76 13.79
N ARG A 114 22.43 -13.63 12.82
CA ARG A 114 21.98 -12.32 12.31
C ARG A 114 20.84 -11.79 13.16
N LYS A 115 20.85 -10.49 13.42
CA LYS A 115 19.73 -9.77 14.03
C LYS A 115 18.60 -9.65 13.01
N VAL A 116 17.41 -10.11 13.39
CA VAL A 116 16.20 -10.09 12.58
C VAL A 116 15.09 -9.46 13.43
N LEU A 117 14.39 -8.48 12.86
CA LEU A 117 13.21 -7.88 13.47
C LEU A 117 12.00 -8.78 13.26
N VAL A 118 11.34 -9.18 14.35
CA VAL A 118 10.13 -10.00 14.33
C VAL A 118 8.92 -9.08 14.59
N PRO A 119 8.05 -8.88 13.59
CA PRO A 119 6.92 -7.98 13.73
C PRO A 119 5.89 -8.49 14.75
N PRO A 120 5.19 -7.58 15.45
CA PRO A 120 4.10 -7.95 16.36
C PRO A 120 2.93 -8.61 15.62
N PRO A 121 2.24 -9.60 16.21
CA PRO A 121 1.13 -10.31 15.55
C PRO A 121 -0.07 -9.43 15.19
N ILE A 122 -0.20 -8.27 15.85
CA ILE A 122 -1.31 -7.34 15.67
C ILE A 122 -1.16 -6.55 14.36
N TYR A 123 0.07 -6.39 13.86
CA TYR A 123 0.38 -5.72 12.59
C TYR A 123 1.62 -6.35 11.92
N PRO A 124 1.54 -7.64 11.50
CA PRO A 124 2.71 -8.41 11.07
C PRO A 124 3.40 -7.81 9.84
N TYR A 125 2.65 -7.09 9.01
CA TYR A 125 3.11 -6.48 7.77
C TYR A 125 3.76 -5.10 7.94
N MET A 126 3.55 -4.41 9.07
CA MET A 126 4.00 -3.02 9.25
C MET A 126 5.53 -2.89 9.34
N TRP A 127 6.24 -3.97 9.68
CA TRP A 127 7.68 -3.99 9.90
C TRP A 127 8.44 -4.97 9.00
N GLN A 128 7.75 -5.59 8.04
CA GLN A 128 8.30 -6.69 7.25
C GLN A 128 9.42 -6.21 6.29
N ASP A 129 9.43 -4.92 5.94
CA ASP A 129 10.39 -4.30 5.00
C ASP A 129 11.33 -3.27 5.61
N VAL A 130 11.33 -3.10 6.94
CA VAL A 130 12.27 -2.19 7.59
C VAL A 130 13.65 -2.85 7.58
N GLN A 131 14.32 -2.76 6.44
CA GLN A 131 15.76 -2.93 6.33
C GLN A 131 16.38 -1.63 6.84
N ASP A 132 17.13 -1.70 7.95
CA ASP A 132 18.03 -0.62 8.37
C ASP A 132 19.15 -0.50 7.33
N GLY A 133 18.87 0.20 6.23
CA GLY A 133 19.92 0.75 5.39
C GLY A 133 20.65 1.80 6.23
N SER A 134 21.98 1.77 6.22
CA SER A 134 22.85 2.70 6.94
C SER A 134 22.57 4.19 6.67
N ASN A 135 21.74 4.50 5.66
CA ASN A 135 21.28 5.83 5.30
C ASN A 135 19.74 5.93 5.32
N GLY A 136 19.08 5.70 6.46
CA GLY A 136 17.84 6.36 6.90
C GLY A 136 16.61 6.46 5.96
N LEU A 137 16.58 5.78 4.82
CA LEU A 137 15.43 5.77 3.91
C LEU A 137 14.69 4.44 4.07
N VAL A 138 13.62 4.48 4.86
CA VAL A 138 12.67 3.38 5.00
C VAL A 138 11.96 3.20 3.65
N SER A 139 12.28 2.10 2.96
CA SER A 139 11.62 1.70 1.72
C SER A 139 10.47 0.73 2.05
N CYS A 140 9.24 1.23 2.19
CA CYS A 140 8.02 0.42 2.36
C CYS A 140 7.63 -0.32 1.07
N ALA A 141 8.42 -1.30 0.62
CA ALA A 141 8.32 -1.83 -0.75
C ALA A 141 8.00 -3.33 -0.88
N SER A 142 7.60 -4.06 0.16
CA SER A 142 7.49 -5.52 0.04
C SER A 142 6.51 -6.26 1.02
N LEU A 143 5.45 -6.78 0.40
CA LEU A 143 5.11 -8.21 0.48
C LEU A 143 4.11 -8.70 1.55
N CYS A 144 2.82 -8.41 1.33
CA CYS A 144 1.64 -9.17 1.79
C CYS A 144 1.35 -10.44 0.95
N SER A 145 2.38 -11.16 0.48
CA SER A 145 2.23 -12.35 -0.38
C SER A 145 1.85 -13.67 0.34
N THR A 146 1.54 -13.68 1.65
CA THR A 146 1.42 -14.96 2.41
C THR A 146 0.01 -15.32 2.93
N LEU A 147 -1.04 -14.52 2.68
CA LEU A 147 -2.37 -14.79 3.29
C LEU A 147 -3.44 -15.45 2.40
N LEU A 148 -3.12 -15.91 1.19
CA LEU A 148 -4.14 -16.46 0.27
C LEU A 148 -3.83 -17.87 -0.28
N ILE A 149 -3.20 -18.74 0.51
CA ILE A 149 -3.23 -20.21 0.25
C ILE A 149 -4.41 -20.90 0.97
N SER A 150 -5.25 -20.16 1.69
CA SER A 150 -6.41 -20.75 2.38
C SER A 150 -7.58 -19.77 2.51
N SER A 151 -8.31 -19.52 1.41
CA SER A 151 -9.73 -19.10 1.38
C SER A 151 -10.28 -19.17 -0.04
#